data_AF-A0A9X4E4Y3-F1
#
_entry.id   AF-A0A9X4E4Y3-F1
#
_cell.length_a   1.000
_cell.length_b   1.000
_cell.length_c   1.000
_cell.angle_alpha   90.00
_cell.angle_beta   90.00
_cell.angle_gamma   90.00
#
_symmetry.space_group_name_H-M   'P 1'
#
loop_
_entity.id
_entity.type
_entity.pdbx_description
1 polymer ?
#
loop_
_entity_poly.entity_id
_entity_poly.type
_entity_poly.pdbx_seq_one_letter_code
_entity_poly.pdbx_strand_id
1 'polypeptide(L)'
;MTFFEEADALLDLVTALTEGQEQGRATPWAVADAPADFIQAQLRGIVGFRLPITSLEGKWKMSQNRPEADRDGVAAGLVEEGADAVSTLVRAGGAG
;
A
#
# COMPACT_ATOMS: atom_id res chain seq x y z
N MET A 1 15.91 6.60 -8.48
CA MET A 1 15.01 7.53 -7.76
C MET A 1 15.24 8.92 -8.33
N THR A 2 14.19 9.68 -8.61
CA THR A 2 14.26 11.05 -9.12
C THR A 2 13.37 11.96 -8.28
N PHE A 3 13.71 13.24 -8.18
CA PHE A 3 12.93 14.27 -7.49
C PHE A 3 12.34 15.24 -8.51
N PHE A 4 11.22 15.89 -8.17
CA PHE A 4 10.51 16.81 -9.04
C PHE A 4 9.76 17.87 -8.20
N GLU A 5 9.65 19.08 -8.72
CA GLU A 5 9.08 20.27 -8.04
C GLU A 5 8.15 21.07 -8.96
N GLU A 6 7.94 20.58 -10.19
CA GLU A 6 7.10 21.20 -11.19
C GLU A 6 5.63 21.21 -10.71
N ALA A 7 5.05 22.41 -10.63
CA ALA A 7 3.73 22.61 -10.03
C ALA A 7 2.64 21.72 -10.63
N ASP A 8 2.61 21.57 -11.96
CA ASP A 8 1.64 20.71 -12.64
C ASP A 8 1.81 19.23 -12.26
N ALA A 9 3.05 18.74 -12.21
CA ALA A 9 3.33 17.37 -11.80
C ALA A 9 3.01 17.11 -10.32
N LEU A 10 3.22 18.10 -9.46
CA LEU A 10 2.83 18.03 -8.05
C LEU A 10 1.31 18.09 -7.88
N LEU A 11 0.63 18.91 -8.67
CA LEU A 11 -0.84 18.99 -8.66
C LEU A 11 -1.46 17.67 -9.09
N ASP A 12 -0.95 17.06 -10.15
CA ASP A 12 -1.39 15.73 -10.60
C ASP A 12 -1.20 14.68 -9.50
N LEU A 13 -0.05 14.67 -8.83
CA LEU A 13 0.25 13.74 -7.75
C LEU A 13 -0.73 13.93 -6.57
N VAL A 14 -0.92 15.17 -6.10
CA VAL A 14 -1.80 15.46 -4.96
C VAL A 14 -3.25 15.13 -5.31
N THR A 15 -3.70 15.43 -6.54
CA THR A 15 -5.05 15.10 -7.02
C THR A 15 -5.30 13.59 -6.97
N ALA A 16 -4.41 12.79 -7.57
CA ALA A 16 -4.54 11.33 -7.56
C ALA A 16 -4.52 10.73 -6.15
N LEU A 17 -3.70 11.28 -5.24
CA LEU A 17 -3.68 10.88 -3.83
C LEU A 17 -5.00 11.21 -3.13
N THR A 18 -5.54 12.42 -3.32
CA THR A 18 -6.82 12.83 -2.76
C THR A 18 -7.96 11.95 -3.24
N GLU A 19 -8.05 11.70 -4.54
CA GLU A 19 -9.07 10.82 -5.13
C GLU A 19 -9.04 9.42 -4.50
N GLY A 20 -7.85 8.84 -4.33
CA GLY A 20 -7.70 7.51 -3.71
C GLY A 20 -8.09 7.47 -2.22
N GLN A 21 -7.85 8.56 -1.47
CA GLN A 21 -8.19 8.63 -0.04
C GLN A 21 -9.68 8.96 0.19
N GLU A 22 -10.30 9.72 -0.72
CA GLU A 22 -11.68 10.19 -0.58
C GLU A 22 -12.72 9.26 -1.23
N GLN A 23 -12.29 8.23 -1.99
CA GLN A 23 -13.17 7.31 -2.72
C GLN A 23 -14.30 6.68 -1.87
N GLY A 24 -14.06 6.46 -0.57
CA GLY A 24 -15.03 5.85 0.35
C GLY A 24 -15.98 6.84 1.06
N ARG A 25 -15.87 8.14 0.80
CA ARG A 25 -16.65 9.17 1.51
C ARG A 25 -18.01 9.37 0.82
N ALA A 26 -19.03 9.67 1.63
CA ALA A 26 -20.35 10.04 1.11
C ALA A 26 -20.34 11.35 0.31
N THR A 27 -19.46 12.28 0.71
CA THR A 27 -19.19 13.53 -0.01
C THR A 27 -17.68 13.66 -0.15
N PRO A 28 -17.09 13.12 -1.24
CA PRO A 28 -15.65 13.15 -1.44
C PRO A 28 -15.18 14.59 -1.69
N TRP A 29 -14.10 14.99 -1.02
CA TRP A 29 -13.45 16.27 -1.26
C TRP A 29 -12.51 16.19 -2.48
N ALA A 30 -12.54 17.19 -3.34
CA ALA A 30 -11.63 17.32 -4.48
C ALA A 30 -10.61 18.45 -4.24
N VAL A 31 -9.40 18.31 -4.78
CA VAL A 31 -8.38 19.36 -4.70
C VAL A 31 -8.89 20.69 -5.26
N ALA A 32 -9.69 20.63 -6.32
CA ALA A 32 -10.31 21.80 -6.96
C ALA A 32 -11.38 22.51 -6.10
N ASP A 33 -11.82 21.93 -4.98
CA ASP A 33 -12.72 22.58 -4.03
C ASP A 33 -12.00 23.67 -3.20
N ALA A 34 -10.66 23.66 -3.17
CA ALA A 34 -9.87 24.73 -2.58
C ALA A 34 -9.66 25.91 -3.55
N PRO A 35 -9.50 27.14 -3.02
CA PRO A 35 -9.10 28.30 -3.83
C PRO A 35 -7.78 28.06 -4.59
N ALA A 36 -7.71 28.54 -5.84
CA ALA A 36 -6.57 28.28 -6.71
C ALA A 36 -5.25 28.85 -6.16
N ASP A 37 -5.29 30.05 -5.57
CA ASP A 37 -4.14 30.69 -4.92
C ASP A 37 -3.63 29.91 -3.71
N PHE A 38 -4.55 29.31 -2.94
CA PHE A 38 -4.24 28.42 -1.83
C PHE A 38 -3.54 27.15 -2.33
N ILE A 39 -4.07 26.50 -3.37
CA ILE A 39 -3.45 25.31 -3.97
C ILE A 39 -2.02 25.64 -4.42
N GLN A 40 -1.84 26.72 -5.19
CA GLN A 40 -0.53 27.15 -5.67
C GLN A 40 0.44 27.49 -4.53
N ALA A 41 -0.05 28.02 -3.40
CA ALA A 41 0.77 28.26 -2.23
C ALA A 41 1.25 26.99 -1.56
N GLN A 42 0.36 26.00 -1.41
CA GLN A 42 0.70 24.71 -0.80
C GLN A 42 1.69 23.91 -1.66
N LEU A 43 1.53 23.90 -2.99
CA LEU A 43 2.43 23.16 -3.89
C LEU A 43 3.90 23.60 -3.77
N ARG A 44 4.17 24.88 -3.48
CA ARG A 44 5.55 25.39 -3.27
C ARG A 44 6.27 24.77 -2.08
N GLY A 45 5.54 24.16 -1.14
CA GLY A 45 6.11 23.49 0.03
C GLY A 45 6.35 21.99 -0.18
N ILE A 46 6.10 21.45 -1.37
CA ILE A 46 6.12 20.01 -1.65
C ILE A 46 7.30 19.68 -2.57
N VAL A 47 8.04 18.63 -2.23
CA VAL A 47 9.00 18.00 -3.13
C VAL A 47 8.49 16.60 -3.46
N GLY A 48 8.21 16.38 -4.75
CA GLY A 48 7.81 15.08 -5.28
C GLY A 48 9.01 14.18 -5.50
N PHE A 49 8.81 12.86 -5.43
CA PHE A 49 9.82 11.90 -5.82
C PHE A 49 9.20 10.71 -6.55
N ARG A 50 9.98 10.09 -7.44
CA ARG A 50 9.64 8.84 -8.13
C ARG A 50 10.63 7.76 -7.74
N LEU A 51 10.09 6.62 -7.33
CA LEU A 51 10.84 5.40 -7.04
C LEU A 51 10.51 4.38 -8.12
N PRO A 52 11.33 4.26 -9.19
CA PRO A 52 11.17 3.18 -10.14
C PRO A 52 11.31 1.84 -9.42
N ILE A 53 10.32 0.96 -9.58
CA ILE A 53 10.40 -0.41 -9.08
C ILE A 53 11.40 -1.15 -9.99
N THR A 54 12.56 -1.49 -9.45
CA THR A 54 13.59 -2.25 -10.17
C THR A 54 13.46 -3.75 -9.92
N SER A 55 13.03 -4.13 -8.74
CA SER A 55 12.70 -5.50 -8.35
C SER A 55 11.66 -5.47 -7.24
N LEU A 56 10.92 -6.58 -7.11
CA LEU A 56 10.01 -6.82 -5.99
C LEU A 56 10.36 -8.18 -5.40
N GLU A 57 10.77 -8.20 -4.13
CA GLU A 57 11.11 -9.43 -3.41
C GLU A 57 10.09 -9.67 -2.31
N GLY A 58 9.34 -10.77 -2.41
CA GLY A 58 8.47 -11.27 -1.36
C GLY A 58 9.23 -12.17 -0.39
N LYS A 59 9.06 -11.96 0.92
CA LYS A 59 9.58 -12.87 1.96
C LYS A 59 8.43 -13.40 2.80
N TRP A 60 8.08 -14.66 2.59
CA TRP A 60 7.13 -15.37 3.44
C TRP A 60 7.89 -16.00 4.60
N LYS A 61 7.48 -15.68 5.83
CA LYS A 61 7.94 -16.36 7.05
C LYS A 61 6.79 -17.18 7.59
N MET A 62 6.65 -18.40 7.07
CA MET A 62 5.49 -19.27 7.27
C MET A 62 5.90 -20.59 7.92
N SER A 63 6.82 -20.52 8.90
CA SER A 63 7.36 -21.69 9.60
C SER A 63 7.98 -22.74 8.67
N GLN A 64 8.59 -22.32 7.55
CA GLN A 64 9.18 -23.24 6.57
C GLN A 64 10.26 -24.16 7.14
N ASN A 65 10.91 -23.76 8.24
CA ASN A 65 11.97 -24.51 8.90
C ASN A 65 11.47 -25.38 10.08
N ARG A 66 10.17 -25.61 10.19
CA ARG A 66 9.56 -26.44 11.24
C ARG A 66 9.13 -27.81 10.68
N PRO A 67 9.09 -28.87 11.51
CA PRO A 67 8.49 -30.14 11.15
C PRO A 67 7.05 -29.97 10.65
N GLU A 68 6.60 -30.86 9.77
CA GLU A 68 5.26 -30.84 9.17
C GLU A 68 4.14 -30.78 10.23
N ALA A 69 4.28 -31.56 11.31
CA ALA A 69 3.31 -31.57 12.42
C ALA A 69 3.13 -30.19 13.09
N ASP A 70 4.20 -29.40 13.21
CA ASP A 70 4.13 -28.05 13.79
C ASP A 70 3.42 -27.09 12.83
N ARG A 71 3.63 -27.25 11.52
CA ARG A 71 2.98 -26.43 10.49
C ARG A 71 1.49 -26.73 10.41
N ASP A 72 1.10 -27.99 10.54
CA ASP A 72 -0.30 -28.40 10.58
C ASP A 72 -1.01 -27.87 11.83
N GLY A 73 -0.36 -27.92 13.00
CA GLY A 73 -0.89 -27.35 14.23
C GLY A 73 -1.12 -25.84 14.13
N VAL A 74 -0.16 -25.09 13.60
CA VAL A 74 -0.30 -23.64 13.35
C VAL A 74 -1.40 -23.36 12.33
N ALA A 75 -1.46 -24.13 11.24
CA ALA A 75 -2.49 -23.94 10.21
C ALA A 75 -3.90 -24.23 10.74
N ALA A 76 -4.07 -25.22 11.63
CA ALA A 76 -5.34 -25.51 12.27
C ALA A 76 -5.78 -24.37 13.21
N GLY A 77 -4.90 -23.88 14.08
CA GLY A 77 -5.21 -22.74 14.95
C GLY A 77 -5.57 -21.47 14.16
N LEU A 78 -4.88 -21.22 13.04
CA LEU A 78 -5.20 -20.09 12.16
C LEU A 78 -6.59 -20.20 11.51
N VAL A 79 -7.10 -21.42 11.24
CA VAL A 79 -8.48 -21.59 10.74
C VAL A 79 -9.48 -21.28 11.84
N GLU A 80 -9.22 -21.71 13.07
CA GLU A 80 -10.09 -21.41 14.22
C GLU A 80 -10.17 -19.91 14.51
N GLU A 81 -9.10 -19.15 14.22
CA GLU A 81 -9.04 -17.69 14.34
C GLU A 81 -9.61 -16.94 13.11
N GLY A 82 -10.09 -17.65 12.08
CA GLY A 82 -10.64 -17.05 10.84
C GLY A 82 -9.58 -16.48 9.89
N ALA A 83 -8.34 -16.95 9.99
CA ALA A 83 -7.19 -16.57 9.16
C ALA A 83 -6.88 -17.61 8.07
N ASP A 84 -7.90 -18.09 7.35
CA ASP A 84 -7.83 -19.17 6.35
C ASP A 84 -6.79 -18.93 5.24
N ALA A 85 -6.66 -17.67 4.79
CA ALA A 85 -5.67 -17.30 3.79
C ALA A 85 -4.23 -17.50 4.29
N VAL A 86 -3.97 -17.19 5.56
CA VAL A 86 -2.65 -17.37 6.19
C VAL A 86 -2.41 -18.85 6.48
N SER A 87 -3.43 -19.58 6.93
CA SER A 87 -3.39 -21.03 7.11
C SER A 87 -2.95 -21.74 5.82
N THR A 88 -3.53 -21.34 4.68
CA THR A 88 -3.17 -21.87 3.36
C THR A 88 -1.69 -21.62 3.03
N LEU A 89 -1.18 -20.42 3.31
CA LEU A 89 0.23 -20.07 3.09
C LEU A 89 1.19 -20.83 4.02
N VAL A 90 0.78 -21.12 5.27
CA VAL A 90 1.57 -21.95 6.21
C VAL A 90 1.67 -23.38 5.73
N ARG A 91 0.59 -23.96 5.19
CA ARG A 91 0.62 -25.30 4.56
C ARG A 91 1.46 -25.33 3.30
N ALA A 92 1.37 -24.30 2.45
CA ALA A 92 2.16 -24.19 1.22
C ALA A 92 3.66 -23.87 1.48
N GLY A 93 3.99 -23.32 2.64
CA GLY A 93 5.37 -22.93 2.98
C GLY A 93 5.76 -21.57 2.41
N GLY A 94 4.79 -20.71 2.15
CA GLY A 94 4.93 -19.45 1.42
C GLY A 94 4.12 -19.46 0.12
N ALA A 95 4.14 -18.34 -0.61
CA ALA A 95 3.65 -18.33 -1.98
C ALA A 95 4.75 -18.89 -2.88
N GLY A 96 4.39 -19.87 -3.72
CA GLY A 96 5.25 -20.38 -4.79
C GLY A 96 5.45 -19.38 -5.92
#